data_AF-A0A0S6XJ75-F1
#
_entry.id   AF-A0A0S6XJ75-F1
#
_cell.length_a   1.000
_cell.length_b   1.000
_cell.length_c   1.000
_cell.angle_alpha   90.00
_cell.angle_beta   90.00
_cell.angle_gamma   90.00
#
_symmetry.space_group_name_H-M   'P 1'
#
loop_
_entity.id
_entity.type
_entity.pdbx_description
1 polymer ?
#
loop_
_entity_poly.entity_id
_entity_poly.type
_entity_poly.pdbx_seq_one_letter_code
_entity_poly.pdbx_strand_id
1 'polypeptide(L)'
;MLDIVDPPPTSLPDRRTAELFIKAYFVFANFHLPLLHQPSFDQKLDLVYGSMNNPHEDGQDTDIAIFFVNMVFTLGLLILQKREPSKFPTLLGDRYYRTAVNALQKSQIPEGIEGIQALVLMAQYAYLHPVNFGGWNMIGLALRRAVELDLHKESTDEDMDTLALDLRRRAFWVAYSLDRNIAITLGRPTFLSDGAITARLTTLYSTLARLTMNVFQRLV
;
A
#
# COMPACT_ATOMS: atom_id res chain seq x y z
N MET A 1 21.32 22.45 -18.98
CA MET A 1 19.99 21.85 -19.09
C MET A 1 20.23 20.42 -19.54
N LEU A 2 20.28 19.47 -18.61
CA LEU A 2 20.44 18.06 -18.97
C LEU A 2 19.07 17.60 -19.45
N ASP A 3 18.97 17.27 -20.73
CA ASP A 3 17.81 16.59 -21.29
C ASP A 3 17.68 15.24 -20.57
N ILE A 4 16.86 15.23 -19.52
CA ILE A 4 16.33 14.00 -18.94
C ILE A 4 15.37 13.48 -20.00
N VAL A 5 15.92 12.75 -20.98
CA VAL A 5 15.13 11.90 -21.85
C VAL A 5 14.33 11.02 -20.91
N ASP A 6 13.03 11.24 -20.86
CA ASP A 6 12.14 10.42 -20.05
C ASP A 6 12.40 8.96 -20.44
N PRO A 7 12.83 8.09 -19.50
CA PRO A 7 13.02 6.69 -19.83
C PRO A 7 11.69 6.12 -20.34
N PRO A 8 11.73 5.20 -21.31
CA PRO A 8 10.51 4.66 -21.91
C PRO A 8 9.58 4.08 -20.83
N PRO A 9 8.26 4.05 -21.09
CA PRO A 9 7.29 3.41 -20.22
C PRO A 9 7.80 2.03 -19.82
N THR A 10 7.79 1.71 -18.52
CA THR A 10 8.30 0.41 -18.07
C THR A 10 7.36 -0.67 -18.52
N SER A 11 7.85 -1.55 -19.40
CA SER A 11 7.12 -2.75 -19.81
C SER A 11 6.82 -3.62 -18.59
N LEU A 12 5.66 -4.25 -18.58
CA LEU A 12 5.37 -5.27 -17.57
C LEU A 12 6.44 -6.38 -17.66
N PRO A 13 6.91 -6.89 -16.51
CA PRO A 13 7.83 -8.00 -16.49
C PRO A 13 7.13 -9.29 -16.94
N ASP A 14 7.88 -10.36 -17.20
CA ASP A 14 7.27 -11.68 -17.35
C ASP A 14 6.60 -12.14 -16.04
N ARG A 15 5.63 -13.05 -16.11
CA ARG A 15 4.86 -13.51 -14.94
C ARG A 15 5.74 -14.06 -13.81
N ARG A 16 6.84 -14.75 -14.12
CA ARG A 16 7.76 -15.31 -13.10
C ARG A 16 8.50 -14.19 -12.36
N THR A 17 8.96 -13.18 -13.09
CA THR A 17 9.59 -11.99 -12.49
C THR A 17 8.57 -11.17 -11.68
N ALA A 18 7.34 -11.05 -12.16
CA ALA A 18 6.25 -10.39 -11.42
C ALA A 18 5.96 -11.08 -10.08
N GLU A 19 5.83 -12.41 -10.09
CA GLU A 19 5.60 -13.23 -8.89
C GLU A 19 6.71 -13.03 -7.85
N LEU A 20 7.96 -12.86 -8.27
CA LEU A 20 9.07 -12.57 -7.37
C LEU A 20 8.86 -11.24 -6.62
N PHE A 21 8.45 -10.18 -7.32
CA PHE A 21 8.23 -8.86 -6.71
C PHE A 21 6.99 -8.88 -5.80
N ILE A 22 5.91 -9.51 -6.26
CA ILE A 22 4.65 -9.68 -5.50
C ILE A 22 4.91 -10.45 -4.21
N LYS A 23 5.63 -11.57 -4.30
CA LYS A 23 6.00 -12.38 -3.13
C LYS A 23 6.84 -11.58 -2.14
N ALA A 24 7.82 -10.80 -2.63
CA ALA A 24 8.62 -9.96 -1.77
C ALA A 24 7.75 -8.92 -1.01
N TYR A 25 6.79 -8.29 -1.69
CA TYR A 25 5.86 -7.36 -1.06
C TYR A 25 4.96 -8.05 -0.03
N PHE A 26 4.24 -9.11 -0.40
CA PHE A 26 3.25 -9.73 0.49
C PHE A 26 3.89 -10.40 1.71
N VAL A 27 5.07 -11.02 1.54
CA VAL A 27 5.77 -11.71 2.63
C VAL A 27 6.49 -10.74 3.58
N PHE A 28 7.02 -9.62 3.08
CA PHE A 28 7.87 -8.75 3.91
C PHE A 28 7.28 -7.37 4.23
N ALA A 29 6.46 -6.77 3.36
CA ALA A 29 5.82 -5.49 3.65
C ALA A 29 4.39 -5.68 4.14
N ASN A 30 3.53 -6.34 3.34
CA ASN A 30 2.12 -6.51 3.67
C ASN A 30 1.94 -7.40 4.92
N PHE A 31 2.86 -8.31 5.22
CA PHE A 31 2.80 -9.08 6.45
C PHE A 31 2.86 -8.20 7.72
N HIS A 32 3.71 -7.17 7.72
CA HIS A 32 3.83 -6.24 8.85
C HIS A 32 2.75 -5.15 8.84
N LEU A 33 2.36 -4.70 7.65
CA LEU A 33 1.34 -3.69 7.40
C LEU A 33 0.30 -4.27 6.41
N PRO A 34 -0.68 -5.08 6.87
CA PRO A 34 -1.59 -5.85 6.03
C PRO A 34 -2.64 -4.95 5.40
N LEU A 35 -2.22 -4.16 4.42
CA LEU A 35 -3.02 -3.18 3.74
C LEU A 35 -3.88 -3.81 2.65
N LEU A 36 -3.29 -4.70 1.86
CA LEU A 36 -3.90 -5.31 0.69
C LEU A 36 -4.35 -6.74 0.99
N HIS A 37 -5.49 -7.12 0.41
CA HIS A 37 -5.96 -8.49 0.36
C HIS A 37 -5.47 -9.15 -0.93
N GLN A 38 -4.64 -10.19 -0.79
CA GLN A 38 -3.93 -10.78 -1.93
C GLN A 38 -4.86 -11.30 -3.05
N PRO A 39 -5.93 -12.05 -2.79
CA PRO A 39 -6.85 -12.48 -3.85
C PRO A 39 -7.48 -11.32 -4.65
N SER A 40 -7.80 -10.20 -3.98
CA SER A 40 -8.32 -9.00 -4.66
C SER A 40 -7.23 -8.29 -5.49
N PHE A 41 -5.97 -8.35 -5.04
CA PHE A 41 -4.84 -7.86 -5.82
C PHE A 41 -4.57 -8.74 -7.05
N ASP A 42 -4.66 -10.05 -6.91
CA ASP A 42 -4.41 -11.00 -8.03
C ASP A 42 -5.41 -10.76 -9.18
N GLN A 43 -6.66 -10.39 -8.88
CA GLN A 43 -7.63 -9.96 -9.89
C GLN A 43 -7.18 -8.71 -10.66
N LYS A 44 -6.58 -7.72 -9.96
CA LYS A 44 -6.01 -6.53 -10.61
C LYS A 44 -4.79 -6.88 -11.45
N LEU A 45 -3.98 -7.83 -11.00
CA LEU A 45 -2.84 -8.34 -11.78
C LEU A 45 -3.33 -8.96 -13.09
N ASP A 46 -4.34 -9.82 -13.04
CA ASP A 46 -4.87 -10.46 -14.23
C ASP A 46 -5.52 -9.47 -15.21
N LEU A 47 -6.20 -8.43 -14.68
CA LEU A 47 -6.71 -7.33 -15.51
C LEU A 47 -5.57 -6.60 -16.26
N VAL A 48 -4.47 -6.27 -15.56
CA VAL A 48 -3.32 -5.54 -16.14
C VAL A 48 -2.57 -6.37 -17.20
N TYR A 49 -2.43 -7.68 -16.98
CA TYR A 49 -1.82 -8.55 -17.99
C TYR A 49 -2.78 -8.89 -19.14
N GLY A 50 -4.08 -8.87 -18.91
CA GLY A 50 -5.11 -9.06 -19.92
C GLY A 50 -5.23 -7.88 -20.87
N SER A 51 -5.20 -6.64 -20.35
CA SER A 51 -5.31 -5.41 -21.16
C SER A 51 -4.15 -5.23 -22.14
N MET A 52 -2.98 -5.82 -21.86
CA MET A 52 -1.84 -5.85 -22.79
C MET A 52 -2.20 -6.45 -24.16
N ASN A 53 -3.15 -7.39 -24.18
CA ASN A 53 -3.62 -8.03 -25.41
C ASN A 53 -4.77 -7.26 -26.08
N ASN A 54 -5.46 -6.38 -25.35
CA ASN A 54 -6.62 -5.62 -25.82
C ASN A 54 -6.57 -4.15 -25.32
N PRO A 55 -5.78 -3.26 -25.95
CA PRO A 55 -5.58 -1.87 -25.52
C PRO A 55 -6.82 -0.95 -25.66
N HIS A 56 -7.92 -1.46 -26.20
CA HIS A 56 -9.14 -0.68 -26.49
C HIS A 56 -10.15 -0.67 -25.31
N GLU A 57 -9.86 -1.39 -24.23
CA GLU A 57 -10.68 -1.47 -23.01
C GLU A 57 -10.05 -0.70 -21.83
N ASP A 58 -9.33 0.38 -22.11
CA ASP A 58 -8.72 1.21 -21.07
C ASP A 58 -9.81 2.09 -20.40
N GLY A 59 -10.14 1.75 -19.15
CA GLY A 59 -11.06 2.47 -18.28
C GLY A 59 -10.42 2.80 -16.92
N GLN A 60 -11.18 3.54 -16.09
CA GLN A 60 -10.74 3.97 -14.77
C GLN A 60 -10.27 2.79 -13.89
N ASP A 61 -10.96 1.65 -13.96
CA ASP A 61 -10.61 0.44 -13.22
C ASP A 61 -9.27 -0.17 -13.64
N THR A 62 -8.96 -0.13 -14.95
CA THR A 62 -7.68 -0.57 -15.50
C THR A 62 -6.55 0.32 -15.00
N ASP A 63 -6.72 1.64 -15.03
CA ASP A 63 -5.74 2.60 -14.49
C ASP A 63 -5.50 2.41 -12.98
N ILE A 64 -6.56 2.17 -12.20
CA ILE A 64 -6.45 1.85 -10.76
C ILE A 64 -5.69 0.54 -10.58
N ALA A 65 -5.98 -0.49 -11.38
CA ALA A 65 -5.25 -1.76 -11.34
C ALA A 65 -3.77 -1.59 -11.70
N ILE A 66 -3.45 -0.81 -12.73
CA ILE A 66 -2.08 -0.43 -13.10
C ILE A 66 -1.39 0.23 -11.91
N PHE A 67 -2.05 1.19 -11.23
CA PHE A 67 -1.48 1.81 -10.03
C PHE A 67 -1.12 0.78 -8.96
N PHE A 68 -2.05 -0.07 -8.54
CA PHE A 68 -1.81 -1.04 -7.46
C PHE A 68 -0.73 -2.06 -7.82
N VAL A 69 -0.76 -2.61 -9.03
CA VAL A 69 0.24 -3.58 -9.52
C VAL A 69 1.64 -2.96 -9.52
N ASN A 70 1.78 -1.76 -10.06
CA ASN A 70 3.07 -1.08 -10.13
C ASN A 70 3.58 -0.63 -8.75
N MET A 71 2.70 -0.25 -7.82
CA MET A 71 3.08 0.03 -6.43
C MET A 71 3.60 -1.22 -5.71
N VAL A 72 2.94 -2.37 -5.90
CA VAL A 72 3.40 -3.64 -5.34
C VAL A 72 4.75 -4.05 -5.92
N PHE A 73 4.96 -3.88 -7.23
CA PHE A 73 6.28 -4.11 -7.84
C PHE A 73 7.35 -3.17 -7.27
N THR A 74 7.03 -1.89 -7.16
CA THR A 74 7.92 -0.86 -6.61
C THR A 74 8.40 -1.25 -5.20
N LEU A 75 7.46 -1.52 -4.29
CA LEU A 75 7.78 -1.84 -2.90
C LEU A 75 8.46 -3.20 -2.78
N GLY A 76 8.04 -4.20 -3.57
CA GLY A 76 8.71 -5.50 -3.65
C GLY A 76 10.16 -5.38 -4.10
N LEU A 77 10.44 -4.56 -5.11
CA LEU A 77 11.79 -4.28 -5.59
C LEU A 77 12.65 -3.55 -4.56
N LEU A 78 12.13 -2.56 -3.83
CA LEU A 78 12.88 -1.89 -2.76
C LEU A 78 13.33 -2.88 -1.67
N ILE A 79 12.48 -3.85 -1.34
CA ILE A 79 12.81 -4.91 -0.37
C ILE A 79 13.91 -5.83 -0.93
N LEU A 80 13.76 -6.27 -2.18
CA LEU A 80 14.73 -7.15 -2.84
C LEU A 80 16.08 -6.47 -3.02
N GLN A 81 16.09 -5.20 -3.42
CA GLN A 81 17.30 -4.39 -3.56
C GLN A 81 18.04 -4.25 -2.23
N LYS A 82 17.34 -4.03 -1.12
CA LYS A 82 17.96 -3.96 0.21
C LYS A 82 18.63 -5.28 0.61
N ARG A 83 18.12 -6.41 0.13
CA ARG A 83 18.65 -7.76 0.43
C ARG A 83 19.76 -8.18 -0.53
N GLU A 84 19.61 -7.89 -1.81
CA GLU A 84 20.52 -8.29 -2.88
C GLU A 84 20.80 -7.12 -3.84
N PRO A 85 21.54 -6.08 -3.42
CA PRO A 85 21.72 -4.84 -4.19
C PRO A 85 22.32 -5.05 -5.59
N SER A 86 23.12 -6.10 -5.77
CA SER A 86 23.79 -6.39 -7.04
C SER A 86 22.88 -7.01 -8.10
N LYS A 87 21.72 -7.57 -7.70
CA LYS A 87 20.79 -8.24 -8.64
C LYS A 87 19.68 -7.33 -9.15
N PHE A 88 19.32 -6.28 -8.40
CA PHE A 88 18.17 -5.43 -8.70
C PHE A 88 18.61 -3.98 -8.92
N PRO A 89 18.49 -3.43 -10.14
CA PRO A 89 18.84 -2.05 -10.42
C PRO A 89 17.97 -1.06 -9.63
N THR A 90 18.59 -0.07 -8.98
CA THR A 90 17.91 0.97 -8.19
C THR A 90 16.79 1.66 -8.97
N LEU A 91 17.04 1.99 -10.24
CA LEU A 91 16.11 2.76 -11.07
C LEU A 91 14.86 1.97 -11.47
N LEU A 92 14.84 0.64 -11.35
CA LEU A 92 13.71 -0.17 -11.78
C LEU A 92 12.47 0.10 -10.91
N GLY A 93 12.66 0.20 -9.59
CA GLY A 93 11.58 0.56 -8.66
C GLY A 93 11.02 1.95 -8.96
N ASP A 94 11.89 2.94 -9.17
CA ASP A 94 11.49 4.32 -9.49
C ASP A 94 10.63 4.41 -10.75
N ARG A 95 10.93 3.59 -11.77
CA ARG A 95 10.16 3.61 -13.01
C ARG A 95 8.76 2.99 -12.83
N TYR A 96 8.64 1.88 -12.11
CA TYR A 96 7.32 1.34 -11.75
C TYR A 96 6.53 2.33 -10.90
N TYR A 97 7.16 3.02 -9.95
CA TYR A 97 6.51 4.07 -9.17
C TYR A 97 5.94 5.19 -10.06
N ARG A 98 6.73 5.68 -11.03
CA ARG A 98 6.27 6.70 -11.99
C ARG A 98 5.08 6.19 -12.81
N THR A 99 5.14 4.96 -13.32
CA THR A 99 4.01 4.34 -14.03
C THR A 99 2.76 4.30 -13.14
N ALA A 100 2.90 3.93 -11.86
CA ALA A 100 1.79 3.90 -10.93
C ALA A 100 1.16 5.29 -10.73
N VAL A 101 1.97 6.30 -10.41
CA VAL A 101 1.49 7.67 -10.16
C VAL A 101 0.81 8.25 -11.40
N ASN A 102 1.37 8.01 -12.59
CA ASN A 102 0.74 8.45 -13.85
C ASN A 102 -0.63 7.80 -14.06
N ALA A 103 -0.78 6.51 -13.76
CA ALA A 103 -2.07 5.83 -13.87
C ALA A 103 -3.10 6.38 -12.86
N LEU A 104 -2.69 6.62 -11.61
CA LEU A 104 -3.57 7.21 -10.59
C LEU A 104 -3.97 8.66 -10.93
N GLN A 105 -3.09 9.44 -11.57
CA GLN A 105 -3.42 10.78 -12.04
C GLN A 105 -4.47 10.76 -13.14
N LYS A 106 -4.44 9.78 -14.05
CA LYS A 106 -5.44 9.59 -15.10
C LYS A 106 -6.81 9.20 -14.53
N SER A 107 -6.84 8.27 -13.58
CA SER A 107 -8.09 7.75 -12.98
C SER A 107 -8.63 8.58 -11.81
N GLN A 108 -7.85 9.54 -11.31
CA GLN A 108 -8.06 10.21 -10.03
C GLN A 108 -8.00 9.24 -8.83
N ILE A 109 -7.72 9.78 -7.65
CA ILE A 109 -7.65 8.94 -6.44
C ILE A 109 -9.07 8.50 -6.06
N PRO A 110 -9.36 7.19 -5.94
CA PRO A 110 -10.68 6.70 -5.57
C PRO A 110 -11.21 7.31 -4.26
N GLU A 111 -12.52 7.44 -4.12
CA GLU A 111 -13.14 8.04 -2.91
C GLU A 111 -13.24 7.06 -1.73
N GLY A 112 -13.19 5.76 -2.00
CA GLY A 112 -13.34 4.70 -0.99
C GLY A 112 -12.03 4.20 -0.37
N ILE A 113 -12.08 2.97 0.16
CA ILE A 113 -10.96 2.29 0.80
C ILE A 113 -9.73 2.23 -0.13
N GLU A 114 -9.93 2.02 -1.42
CA GLU A 114 -8.84 1.97 -2.40
C GLU A 114 -8.07 3.30 -2.48
N GLY A 115 -8.74 4.44 -2.31
CA GLY A 115 -8.07 5.73 -2.26
C GLY A 115 -7.16 5.87 -1.05
N ILE A 116 -7.62 5.38 0.11
CA ILE A 116 -6.81 5.33 1.32
C ILE A 116 -5.61 4.40 1.12
N GLN A 117 -5.84 3.20 0.59
CA GLN A 117 -4.76 2.25 0.29
C GLN A 117 -3.74 2.84 -0.69
N ALA A 118 -4.19 3.56 -1.73
CA ALA A 118 -3.32 4.23 -2.69
C ALA A 118 -2.42 5.27 -2.02
N LEU A 119 -3.00 6.13 -1.19
CA LEU A 119 -2.24 7.15 -0.44
C LEU A 119 -1.24 6.51 0.54
N VAL A 120 -1.63 5.43 1.22
CA VAL A 120 -0.74 4.69 2.13
C VAL A 120 0.41 4.05 1.37
N LEU A 121 0.19 3.41 0.22
CA LEU A 121 1.26 2.81 -0.59
C LEU A 121 2.26 3.88 -1.05
N MET A 122 1.79 5.05 -1.48
CA MET A 122 2.67 6.16 -1.85
C MET A 122 3.46 6.69 -0.65
N ALA A 123 2.83 6.78 0.53
CA ALA A 123 3.52 7.15 1.77
C ALA A 123 4.58 6.12 2.18
N GLN A 124 4.30 4.82 2.02
CA GLN A 124 5.28 3.74 2.26
C GLN A 124 6.48 3.87 1.34
N TYR A 125 6.26 4.12 0.05
CA TYR A 125 7.35 4.37 -0.89
C TYR A 125 8.19 5.57 -0.46
N ALA A 126 7.54 6.68 -0.10
CA ALA A 126 8.23 7.89 0.37
C ALA A 126 9.04 7.65 1.66
N TYR A 127 8.50 6.85 2.58
CA TYR A 127 9.17 6.50 3.83
C TYR A 127 10.40 5.60 3.61
N LEU A 128 10.36 4.71 2.63
CA LEU A 128 11.46 3.77 2.34
C LEU A 128 12.51 4.35 1.38
N HIS A 129 12.18 5.42 0.64
CA HIS A 129 13.03 5.98 -0.39
C HIS A 129 13.66 7.32 0.06
N PRO A 130 15.00 7.44 0.15
CA PRO A 130 15.70 8.52 0.87
C PRO A 130 15.53 9.94 0.29
N VAL A 131 14.98 10.08 -0.92
CA VAL A 131 14.85 11.36 -1.63
C VAL A 131 13.39 11.88 -1.61
N ASN A 132 12.44 11.10 -1.13
CA ASN A 132 11.02 11.44 -1.25
C ASN A 132 10.42 11.93 0.07
N PHE A 133 10.33 13.26 0.22
CA PHE A 133 9.84 13.91 1.44
C PHE A 133 8.30 14.03 1.53
N GLY A 134 7.56 13.48 0.56
CA GLY A 134 6.09 13.62 0.48
C GLY A 134 5.29 12.75 1.46
N GLY A 135 5.94 11.80 2.17
CA GLY A 135 5.27 10.76 2.95
C GLY A 135 4.33 11.30 4.05
N TRP A 136 4.72 12.37 4.74
CA TRP A 136 3.89 12.97 5.80
C TRP A 136 2.59 13.58 5.26
N ASN A 137 2.64 14.22 4.09
CA ASN A 137 1.44 14.78 3.47
C ASN A 137 0.51 13.66 2.96
N MET A 138 1.08 12.63 2.34
CA MET A 138 0.31 11.50 1.81
C MET A 138 -0.40 10.73 2.93
N ILE A 139 0.29 10.47 4.05
CA ILE A 139 -0.31 9.75 5.16
C ILE A 139 -1.35 10.60 5.91
N GLY A 140 -1.11 11.90 6.05
CA GLY A 140 -2.10 12.83 6.60
C GLY A 140 -3.38 12.88 5.78
N LEU A 141 -3.27 12.88 4.44
CA LEU A 141 -4.43 12.82 3.55
C LEU A 141 -5.16 11.46 3.65
N ALA A 142 -4.41 10.35 3.75
CA ALA A 142 -5.00 9.02 3.92
C ALA A 142 -5.82 8.93 5.21
N LEU A 143 -5.29 9.45 6.33
CA LEU A 143 -6.00 9.45 7.60
C LEU A 143 -7.20 10.39 7.60
N ARG A 144 -7.10 11.56 6.96
CA ARG A 144 -8.25 12.45 6.80
C ARG A 144 -9.39 11.75 6.07
N ARG A 145 -9.11 11.08 4.96
CA ARG A 145 -10.11 10.27 4.22
C ARG A 145 -10.65 9.11 5.04
N ALA A 146 -9.79 8.43 5.81
CA ALA A 146 -10.24 7.37 6.72
C ALA A 146 -11.20 7.90 7.79
N VAL A 147 -10.99 9.12 8.28
CA VAL A 147 -11.90 9.78 9.22
C VAL A 147 -13.20 10.20 8.54
N GLU A 148 -13.14 10.75 7.32
CA GLU A 148 -14.32 11.10 6.51
C GLU A 148 -15.22 9.89 6.23
N LEU A 149 -14.64 8.70 6.07
CA LEU A 149 -15.37 7.44 5.91
C LEU A 149 -15.70 6.73 7.24
N ASP A 150 -15.49 7.39 8.38
CA ASP A 150 -15.71 6.85 9.72
C ASP A 150 -14.93 5.55 10.04
N LEU A 151 -13.81 5.27 9.37
CA LEU A 151 -13.03 4.03 9.59
C LEU A 151 -12.32 3.98 10.95
N HIS A 152 -12.19 5.11 11.63
CA HIS A 152 -11.70 5.23 13.00
C HIS A 152 -12.71 4.77 14.05
N LYS A 153 -13.98 4.57 13.64
CA LYS A 153 -15.05 4.05 14.47
C LYS A 153 -15.30 2.59 14.13
N GLU A 154 -15.70 1.81 15.12
CA GLU A 154 -16.15 0.45 14.88
C GLU A 154 -17.50 0.48 14.14
N SER A 155 -17.62 -0.32 13.07
CA SER A 155 -18.88 -0.44 12.34
C SER A 155 -19.93 -1.10 13.23
N THR A 156 -21.13 -0.52 13.25
CA THR A 156 -22.32 -1.12 13.88
C THR A 156 -23.24 -1.80 12.86
N ASP A 157 -22.84 -1.81 11.59
CA ASP A 157 -23.55 -2.49 10.52
C ASP A 157 -23.31 -4.01 10.60
N GLU A 158 -24.33 -4.74 11.05
CA GLU A 158 -24.29 -6.19 11.21
C GLU A 158 -24.37 -6.94 9.88
N ASP A 159 -24.87 -6.29 8.82
CA ASP A 159 -25.03 -6.86 7.48
C ASP A 159 -23.78 -6.65 6.59
N MET A 160 -22.77 -5.93 7.10
CA MET A 160 -21.55 -5.64 6.36
C MET A 160 -20.78 -6.91 6.04
N ASP A 161 -20.39 -7.05 4.77
CA ASP A 161 -19.51 -8.13 4.33
C ASP A 161 -18.23 -8.20 5.18
N THR A 162 -17.87 -9.43 5.58
CA THR A 162 -16.74 -9.68 6.48
C THR A 162 -15.40 -9.24 5.90
N LEU A 163 -15.20 -9.38 4.59
CA LEU A 163 -13.99 -8.93 3.91
C LEU A 163 -13.96 -7.40 3.83
N ALA A 164 -15.10 -6.76 3.51
CA ALA A 164 -15.21 -5.30 3.52
C ALA A 164 -14.89 -4.71 4.91
N LEU A 165 -15.44 -5.27 5.98
CA LEU A 165 -15.16 -4.84 7.36
C LEU A 165 -13.66 -5.02 7.72
N ASP A 166 -13.07 -6.15 7.33
CA ASP A 166 -11.65 -6.39 7.56
C ASP A 166 -10.76 -5.41 6.78
N LEU A 167 -11.08 -5.12 5.52
CA LEU A 167 -10.37 -4.13 4.70
C LEU A 167 -10.49 -2.71 5.26
N ARG A 168 -11.66 -2.32 5.78
CA ARG A 168 -11.86 -1.04 6.49
C ARG A 168 -10.92 -0.91 7.69
N ARG A 169 -10.90 -1.93 8.56
CA ARG A 169 -10.04 -1.96 9.74
C ARG A 169 -8.56 -1.95 9.34
N ARG A 170 -8.16 -2.74 8.33
CA ARG A 170 -6.78 -2.77 7.80
C ARG A 170 -6.33 -1.41 7.30
N ALA A 171 -7.13 -0.78 6.44
CA ALA A 171 -6.82 0.53 5.88
C ALA A 171 -6.61 1.58 6.98
N PHE A 172 -7.50 1.62 7.98
CA PHE A 172 -7.39 2.53 9.12
C PHE A 172 -6.14 2.25 9.96
N TRP A 173 -5.97 1.02 10.46
CA TRP A 173 -4.89 0.70 11.38
C TRP A 173 -3.50 0.79 10.74
N VAL A 174 -3.37 0.44 9.46
CA VAL A 174 -2.11 0.63 8.72
C VAL A 174 -1.82 2.11 8.51
N ALA A 175 -2.81 2.92 8.11
CA ALA A 175 -2.62 4.36 7.95
C ALA A 175 -2.22 5.03 9.26
N TYR A 176 -2.92 4.71 10.36
CA TYR A 176 -2.64 5.18 11.70
C TYR A 176 -1.24 4.80 12.19
N SER A 177 -0.84 3.54 11.99
CA SER A 177 0.48 3.07 12.40
C SER A 177 1.59 3.77 11.60
N LEU A 178 1.39 3.98 10.31
CA LEU A 178 2.38 4.64 9.46
C LEU A 178 2.48 6.14 9.76
N ASP A 179 1.38 6.82 10.08
CA ASP A 179 1.39 8.22 10.54
C ASP A 179 2.28 8.39 11.76
N ARG A 180 2.14 7.50 12.76
CA ARG A 180 2.98 7.53 13.96
C ARG A 180 4.46 7.34 13.67
N ASN A 181 4.79 6.34 12.83
CA ASN A 181 6.17 6.10 12.45
C ASN A 181 6.78 7.31 11.72
N ILE A 182 6.05 7.89 10.76
CA ILE A 182 6.51 9.05 10.01
C ILE A 182 6.61 10.28 10.92
N ALA A 183 5.59 10.53 11.77
CA ALA A 183 5.55 11.66 12.68
C ALA A 183 6.72 11.62 13.68
N ILE A 184 6.98 10.48 14.30
CA ILE A 184 8.14 10.28 15.20
C ILE A 184 9.45 10.52 14.47
N THR A 185 9.62 9.91 13.28
CA THR A 185 10.86 10.03 12.49
C THR A 185 11.14 11.48 12.10
N LEU A 186 10.10 12.27 11.86
CA LEU A 186 10.22 13.68 11.44
C LEU A 186 10.10 14.69 12.59
N GLY A 187 9.89 14.24 13.83
CA GLY A 187 9.63 15.13 14.97
C GLY A 187 8.35 15.96 14.83
N ARG A 188 7.33 15.43 14.16
CA ARG A 188 6.04 16.08 13.91
C ARG A 188 4.94 15.53 14.82
N PRO A 189 3.84 16.27 15.07
CA PRO A 189 2.67 15.73 15.74
C PRO A 189 1.96 14.69 14.87
N THR A 190 1.32 13.71 15.53
CA THR A 190 0.44 12.71 14.90
C THR A 190 -0.92 13.31 14.57
N PHE A 191 -1.62 12.75 13.57
CA PHE A 191 -2.90 13.29 13.10
C PHE A 191 -4.06 13.05 14.09
N LEU A 192 -4.19 11.82 14.62
CA LEU A 192 -5.34 11.40 15.44
C LEU A 192 -4.90 10.92 16.82
N SER A 193 -5.62 11.36 17.86
CA SER A 193 -5.43 10.89 19.24
C SER A 193 -6.10 9.54 19.47
N ASP A 194 -5.52 8.72 20.34
CA ASP A 194 -6.01 7.37 20.66
C ASP A 194 -7.45 7.39 21.20
N GLY A 195 -7.80 8.42 21.97
CA GLY A 195 -9.14 8.58 22.57
C GLY A 195 -10.26 8.83 21.55
N ALA A 196 -9.93 9.20 20.31
CA ALA A 196 -10.92 9.37 19.24
C ALA A 196 -11.23 8.05 18.50
N ILE A 197 -10.54 6.95 18.82
CA ILE A 197 -10.61 5.69 18.08
C ILE A 197 -11.47 4.70 18.83
N THR A 198 -12.51 4.18 18.16
CA THR A 198 -13.32 3.08 18.66
C THR A 198 -13.25 1.83 17.79
N ALA A 199 -12.64 1.92 16.60
CA ALA A 199 -12.40 0.79 15.71
C ALA A 199 -11.67 -0.36 16.42
N ARG A 200 -12.14 -1.58 16.22
CA ARG A 200 -11.48 -2.78 16.74
C ARG A 200 -10.24 -3.11 15.92
N LEU A 201 -9.27 -3.75 16.55
CA LEU A 201 -8.10 -4.29 15.86
C LEU A 201 -8.53 -5.32 14.80
N THR A 202 -7.73 -5.44 13.73
CA THR A 202 -7.92 -6.52 12.75
C THR A 202 -7.77 -7.88 13.44
N THR A 203 -8.40 -8.91 12.89
CA THR A 203 -8.25 -10.30 13.36
C THR A 203 -6.79 -10.78 13.32
N LEU A 204 -6.01 -10.26 12.36
CA LEU A 204 -4.57 -10.51 12.26
C LEU A 204 -3.80 -9.94 13.46
N TYR A 205 -4.05 -8.68 13.83
CA TYR A 205 -3.38 -8.06 14.97
C TYR A 205 -3.86 -8.61 16.31
N SER A 206 -5.14 -8.99 16.44
CA SER A 206 -5.63 -9.65 17.66
C SER A 206 -5.00 -11.03 17.85
N THR A 207 -4.76 -11.77 16.77
CA THR A 207 -4.06 -13.07 16.81
C THR A 207 -2.59 -12.89 17.15
N LEU A 208 -1.90 -11.94 16.52
CA LEU A 208 -0.49 -11.65 16.82
C LEU A 208 -0.31 -11.14 18.25
N ALA A 209 -1.17 -10.24 18.73
CA ALA A 209 -1.14 -9.75 20.11
C ALA A 209 -1.40 -10.87 21.13
N ARG A 210 -2.31 -11.80 20.83
CA ARG A 210 -2.53 -13.00 21.67
C ARG A 210 -1.32 -13.92 21.68
N LEU A 211 -0.65 -14.10 20.54
CA LEU A 211 0.55 -14.92 20.44
C LEU A 211 1.74 -14.29 21.17
N THR A 212 1.96 -12.98 21.06
CA THR A 212 3.04 -12.29 21.77
C THR A 212 2.80 -12.24 23.28
N MET A 213 1.56 -12.05 23.74
CA MET A 213 1.22 -12.14 25.17
C MET A 213 1.38 -13.56 25.74
N ASN A 214 1.04 -14.61 24.98
CA ASN A 214 1.25 -16.00 25.40
C ASN A 214 2.73 -16.39 25.49
N VAL A 215 3.59 -15.80 24.65
CA VAL A 215 5.05 -15.99 24.75
C VAL A 215 5.62 -15.27 25.97
N PHE A 216 5.11 -14.08 26.30
CA PHE A 216 5.52 -13.34 27.49
C PHE A 216 5.09 -14.02 28.81
N GLN A 217 3.90 -14.63 28.85
CA GLN A 217 3.41 -15.39 30.01
C GLN A 217 4.09 -16.76 30.20
N ARG A 218 4.82 -17.26 29.20
CA ARG A 218 5.64 -18.48 29.32
C ARG A 218 7.09 -18.21 29.69
N LEU A 219 7.47 -16.94 29.81
CA LEU A 219 8.83 -16.48 30.14
C LEU A 219 8.90 -15.73 31.47
N VAL A 220 7.81 -15.74 32.25
CA VAL A 220 7.73 -15.34 33.67
C VAL A 220 7.19 -16.53 34.45
#